data_AF-H1KSM4-F1
#
_entry.id   AF-H1KSM4-F1
#
_cell.length_a   1.000
_cell.length_b   1.000
_cell.length_c   1.000
_cell.angle_alpha   90.00
_cell.angle_beta   90.00
_cell.angle_gamma   90.00
#
_symmetry.space_group_name_H-M   'P 1'
#
loop_
_entity.id
_entity.type
_entity.pdbx_description
1 polymer ?
#
loop_
_entity_poly.entity_id
_entity_poly.type
_entity_poly.pdbx_seq_one_letter_code
_entity_poly.pdbx_strand_id
1 'polypeptide(L)' 'MARHPWTAADIPSQAGRRAVVTGASAGLGFETARALAGAGAAVVLA' A
#
# COMPACT_ATOMS: atom_id res chain seq x y z
N MET A 1 9.66 -7.31 25.41
CA MET A 1 8.73 -7.26 24.26
C MET A 1 9.56 -7.22 22.98
N ALA A 2 9.84 -8.37 22.36
CA ALA A 2 10.48 -8.37 21.05
C ALA A 2 9.45 -7.82 20.04
N ARG A 3 9.68 -6.64 19.47
CA ARG A 3 8.84 -6.13 18.39
C ARG A 3 9.18 -6.95 17.15
N HIS A 4 8.21 -7.68 16.61
CA HIS A 4 8.34 -8.26 15.29
C HIS A 4 8.61 -7.12 14.28
N PRO A 5 9.53 -7.29 13.32
CA PRO A 5 9.75 -6.29 12.28
C PRO A 5 8.45 -6.07 11.49
N TRP A 6 8.03 -4.82 11.31
CA TRP A 6 6.84 -4.51 10.52
C TRP A 6 7.08 -4.85 9.04
N THR A 7 6.07 -5.39 8.39
CA THR A 7 6.06 -5.78 6.98
C THR A 7 4.79 -5.28 6.29
N ALA A 8 4.73 -5.36 4.95
CA ALA A 8 3.51 -5.02 4.22
C ALA A 8 2.28 -5.90 4.60
N ALA A 9 2.50 -7.08 5.18
CA ALA A 9 1.40 -7.91 5.70
C ALA A 9 0.74 -7.32 6.96
N ASP A 10 1.44 -6.40 7.63
CA ASP A 10 0.97 -5.71 8.82
C ASP A 10 0.22 -4.40 8.49
N ILE A 11 -0.03 -4.11 7.20
CA ILE A 11 -0.85 -2.96 6.79
C ILE A 11 -2.30 -3.22 7.25
N PRO A 12 -2.89 -2.35 8.10
CA PRO A 12 -4.31 -2.48 8.47
C PRO A 12 -5.22 -2.30 7.27
N SER A 13 -6.44 -2.82 7.35
CA SER A 13 -7.45 -2.64 6.29
C SER A 13 -7.58 -1.17 5.86
N GLN A 14 -7.51 -0.95 4.55
CA GLN A 14 -7.75 0.32 3.88
C GLN A 14 -9.08 0.34 3.13
N ALA A 15 -9.97 -0.62 3.40
CA ALA A 15 -11.29 -0.68 2.78
C ALA A 15 -12.06 0.64 2.95
N GLY A 16 -12.67 1.12 1.87
CA GLY A 16 -13.41 2.39 1.84
C GLY A 16 -12.53 3.65 1.72
N ARG A 17 -11.20 3.51 1.65
CA ARG A 17 -10.27 4.62 1.43
C ARG A 17 -9.81 4.69 -0.02
N ARG A 18 -9.43 5.89 -0.44
CA ARG A 18 -8.81 6.17 -1.75
C ARG A 18 -7.40 6.70 -1.55
N ALA A 19 -6.46 6.22 -2.36
CA ALA A 19 -5.08 6.70 -2.37
C ALA A 19 -4.66 7.09 -3.79
N VAL A 20 -3.92 8.18 -3.94
CA VAL A 20 -3.24 8.54 -5.19
C VAL A 20 -1.76 8.25 -4.98
N VAL A 21 -1.17 7.43 -5.85
CA VAL A 21 0.26 7.13 -5.82
C VAL A 21 0.87 7.67 -7.11
N THR A 22 1.75 8.67 -6.98
CA THR A 22 2.50 9.24 -8.09
C THR A 22 3.76 8.44 -8.38
N GLY A 23 4.19 8.40 -9.64
CA GLY A 23 5.34 7.60 -10.07
C GLY A 23 5.07 6.09 -9.96
N ALA A 24 3.81 5.67 -10.07
CA ALA A 24 3.41 4.28 -9.79
C ALA A 24 3.61 3.31 -10.98
N SER A 25 4.30 3.75 -12.03
CA SER A 25 4.56 2.95 -13.22
C SER A 25 5.62 1.85 -13.00
N ALA A 26 6.50 2.00 -12.01
CA ALA A 26 7.53 1.03 -11.67
C ALA A 26 8.09 1.26 -10.25
N GLY A 27 8.98 0.37 -9.82
CA GLY A 27 9.78 0.54 -8.60
C GLY A 27 8.95 0.77 -7.35
N LEU A 28 9.39 1.68 -6.49
CA LEU A 28 8.77 1.92 -5.18
C LEU A 28 7.33 2.39 -5.29
N GLY A 29 7.00 3.24 -6.27
CA GLY A 29 5.63 3.72 -6.47
C GLY A 29 4.68 2.58 -6.81
N PHE A 30 5.11 1.66 -7.69
CA PHE A 30 4.34 0.48 -8.05
C PHE A 30 4.11 -0.45 -6.85
N GLU A 31 5.15 -0.77 -6.09
CA GLU A 31 5.01 -1.67 -4.92
C GLU A 31 4.19 -1.02 -3.80
N THR A 32 4.27 0.31 -3.63
CA THR A 32 3.42 1.05 -2.69
C THR A 32 1.95 0.96 -3.10
N ALA A 33 1.64 1.20 -4.38
CA ALA A 33 0.30 1.10 -4.91
C ALA A 33 -0.26 -0.33 -4.76
N ARG A 34 0.56 -1.35 -5.07
CA ARG A 34 0.22 -2.75 -4.90
C ARG A 34 -0.10 -3.09 -3.43
N ALA A 35 0.73 -2.64 -2.48
CA ALA A 35 0.50 -2.93 -1.07
C ALA A 35 -0.80 -2.28 -0.54
N LEU A 36 -1.07 -1.03 -0.91
CA LEU A 36 -2.31 -0.34 -0.55
C LEU A 36 -3.55 -0.98 -1.17
N ALA A 37 -3.48 -1.38 -2.44
CA ALA A 37 -4.56 -2.09 -3.12
C ALA A 37 -4.80 -3.47 -2.48
N GLY A 38 -3.72 -4.19 -2.13
CA GLY A 38 -3.80 -5.46 -1.40
C GLY A 38 -4.45 -5.33 -0.03
N ALA A 39 -4.28 -4.19 0.64
CA ALA A 39 -4.98 -3.86 1.89
C ALA A 39 -6.42 -3.35 1.70
N GLY A 40 -6.94 -3.29 0.46
CA GLY A 40 -8.32 -2.95 0.14
C GLY A 40 -8.60 -1.48 -0.19
N ALA A 41 -7.56 -0.65 -0.38
CA ALA A 41 -7.75 0.72 -0.86
C ALA A 41 -8.13 0.73 -2.34
N ALA A 42 -8.94 1.71 -2.76
CA ALA A 42 -9.04 2.06 -4.18
C ALA A 42 -7.87 2.99 -4.55
N VAL A 43 -6.98 2.54 -5.43
CA VAL A 43 -5.74 3.25 -5.75
C VAL A 43 -5.81 3.85 -7.15
N VAL A 44 -5.47 5.14 -7.25
CA VAL A 44 -5.23 5.85 -8.51
C VAL A 44 -3.73 5.90 -8.76
N LEU A 45 -3.30 5.44 -9.93
CA LEU A 45 -1.93 5.52 -10.40
C LEU A 45 -1.75 6.82 -11.19
N ALA A 46 -0.74 7.61 -10.84
CA ALA A 46 -0.40 8.87 -11.49
C ALA A 46 1.09 8.96 -11.83
#